data_AF-A0A9E3G4B4-F1
#
_entry.id   AF-A0A9E3G4B4-F1
#
_cell.length_a   1.000
_cell.length_b   1.000
_cell.length_c   1.000
_cell.angle_alpha   90.00
_cell.angle_beta   90.00
_cell.angle_gamma   90.00
#
_symmetry.space_group_name_H-M   'P 1'
#
loop_
_entity.id
_entity.type
_entity.pdbx_description
1 polymer ?
#
loop_
_entity_poly.entity_id
_entity_poly.type
_entity_poly.pdbx_seq_one_letter_code
_entity_poly.pdbx_strand_id
1 'polypeptide(L)'
;MQVGEAVVLGTSDRPDGMQEVELKTVCPKPDFERLNVVLGSCRISVPLDRPAEESERAFKVTMRVESPIKLGDRLIVEFFHPGEQAGVH
;
A
#
# COMPACT_ATOMS: atom_id res chain seq x y z
N MET A 1 9.42 -11.12 -3.64
CA MET A 1 9.02 -9.69 -3.67
C MET A 1 8.73 -9.27 -5.10
N GLN A 2 7.56 -8.67 -5.34
CA GLN A 2 7.18 -8.09 -6.64
C GLN A 2 6.75 -6.64 -6.46
N VAL A 3 7.08 -5.76 -7.40
CA VAL A 3 6.70 -4.34 -7.36
C VAL A 3 5.48 -4.10 -8.24
N GLY A 4 4.54 -3.29 -7.77
CA GLY A 4 3.41 -2.79 -8.54
C GLY A 4 3.13 -1.32 -8.24
N GLU A 5 2.01 -0.84 -8.77
CA GLU A 5 1.55 0.54 -8.63
C GLU A 5 0.17 0.55 -7.98
N ALA A 6 -0.01 1.41 -6.98
CA ALA A 6 -1.30 1.71 -6.39
C ALA A 6 -1.72 3.14 -6.70
N VAL A 7 -2.97 3.33 -7.08
CA VAL A 7 -3.57 4.64 -7.36
C VAL A 7 -4.33 5.11 -6.13
N VAL A 8 -4.13 6.37 -5.74
CA VAL A 8 -4.87 6.98 -4.63
C VAL A 8 -6.31 7.26 -5.06
N LEU A 9 -7.27 6.63 -4.37
CA LEU A 9 -8.71 6.83 -4.54
C LEU A 9 -9.32 7.86 -3.57
N GLY A 10 -8.63 8.18 -2.49
CA GLY A 10 -9.10 9.13 -1.50
C GLY A 10 -8.02 9.47 -0.48
N THR A 11 -8.12 10.66 0.09
CA THR A 11 -7.22 11.13 1.15
C THR A 11 -8.03 11.87 2.20
N SER A 12 -7.68 11.69 3.47
CA SER A 12 -8.30 12.38 4.60
C SER A 12 -7.23 12.76 5.61
N ASP A 13 -7.19 14.04 5.98
CA ASP A 13 -6.24 14.54 6.96
C ASP A 13 -6.72 14.22 8.38
N ARG A 14 -5.81 13.75 9.23
CA ARG A 14 -6.10 13.40 10.62
C ARG A 14 -5.61 14.52 11.57
N PRO A 15 -6.27 14.70 12.73
CA PRO A 15 -5.89 15.73 13.71
C PRO A 15 -4.50 15.54 14.33
N ASP A 16 -3.95 14.33 14.24
CA ASP A 16 -2.62 13.94 14.74
C ASP A 16 -1.48 14.26 13.74
N GLY A 17 -1.79 14.91 12.61
CA GLY A 17 -0.83 15.23 11.57
C GLY A 17 -0.45 14.05 10.68
N MET A 18 -1.23 12.96 10.72
CA MET A 18 -1.16 11.87 9.75
C MET A 18 -2.19 12.07 8.62
N GLN A 19 -2.02 11.36 7.51
CA GLN A 19 -2.99 11.30 6.44
C GLN A 19 -3.47 9.86 6.25
N GLU A 20 -4.78 9.65 6.22
CA GLU A 20 -5.38 8.40 5.77
C GLU A 20 -5.52 8.44 4.25
N VAL A 21 -4.98 7.43 3.57
CA VAL A 21 -4.96 7.32 2.12
C VAL A 21 -5.65 6.02 1.73
N GLU A 22 -6.69 6.13 0.91
CA GLU A 22 -7.32 5.00 0.26
C GLU A 22 -6.61 4.75 -1.07
N LEU A 23 -6.09 3.54 -1.23
CA LEU A 23 -5.25 3.12 -2.34
C LEU A 23 -5.90 1.96 -3.07
N LYS A 24 -5.86 1.98 -4.40
CA LYS A 24 -6.29 0.88 -5.26
C LYS A 24 -5.10 0.27 -5.96
N THR A 25 -4.91 -1.04 -5.78
CA THR A 25 -3.88 -1.80 -6.51
C THR A 25 -4.50 -3.05 -7.09
N VAL A 26 -3.90 -3.54 -8.17
CA VAL A 26 -4.16 -4.89 -8.69
C VAL A 26 -3.17 -5.83 -8.04
N CYS A 27 -3.64 -6.92 -7.45
CA CYS A 27 -2.76 -7.95 -6.91
C CYS A 27 -2.24 -8.82 -8.06
N PRO A 28 -0.92 -8.90 -8.31
CA PRO A 28 -0.41 -9.59 -9.49
C PRO A 28 -0.55 -11.11 -9.44
N LYS A 29 -0.66 -11.68 -8.23
CA LYS A 29 -0.86 -13.12 -7.98
C LYS A 29 -1.71 -13.31 -6.72
N PRO A 30 -2.38 -14.47 -6.53
CA PRO A 30 -3.30 -14.67 -5.40
C PRO A 30 -2.56 -15.08 -4.12
N ASP A 31 -1.31 -15.51 -4.23
CA ASP A 31 -0.50 -16.06 -3.15
C ASP A 31 0.33 -15.01 -2.41
N PHE A 32 0.09 -13.72 -2.65
CA PHE A 32 0.67 -12.64 -1.85
C PHE A 32 -0.10 -12.45 -0.53
N GLU A 33 0.62 -12.31 0.59
CA GLU A 33 0.05 -12.15 1.93
C GLU A 33 0.20 -10.73 2.49
N ARG A 34 1.12 -9.95 1.93
CA ARG A 34 1.42 -8.60 2.44
C ARG A 34 1.69 -7.63 1.30
N LEU A 35 1.27 -6.39 1.52
CA LEU A 35 1.53 -5.25 0.67
C LEU A 35 2.28 -4.20 1.48
N ASN A 36 3.45 -3.76 1.02
CA ASN A 36 4.09 -2.58 1.55
C ASN A 36 3.81 -1.40 0.64
N VAL A 37 3.32 -0.30 1.21
CA VAL A 37 3.26 0.98 0.51
C VAL A 37 4.56 1.73 0.78
N VAL A 38 5.24 2.14 -0.29
CA VAL A 38 6.53 2.84 -0.21
C VAL A 38 6.32 4.30 -0.61
N LEU A 39 6.61 5.22 0.31
CA LEU A 39 6.55 6.66 0.10
C LEU A 39 7.82 7.31 0.65
N GLY A 40 8.74 7.70 -0.23
CA GLY A 40 10.04 8.22 0.20
C GLY A 40 10.81 7.17 1.03
N SER A 41 11.11 7.49 2.30
CA SER A 41 11.72 6.58 3.26
C SER A 41 10.71 5.81 4.13
N CYS A 42 9.42 6.12 4.04
CA CYS A 42 8.38 5.44 4.79
C CYS A 42 7.93 4.17 4.08
N ARG A 43 7.87 3.06 4.84
CA ARG A 43 7.31 1.78 4.40
C ARG A 43 6.22 1.36 5.37
N ILE A 44 5.03 1.05 4.84
CA ILE A 44 3.91 0.62 5.67
C ILE A 44 3.39 -0.71 5.15
N SER A 45 3.47 -1.73 6.01
CA SER A 45 2.96 -3.05 5.73
C SER A 45 1.46 -3.14 6.03
N VAL A 46 0.71 -3.56 5.02
CA VAL A 46 -0.72 -3.85 5.09
C VAL A 46 -0.88 -5.37 4.86
N PRO A 47 -1.55 -6.10 5.77
CA PRO A 47 -1.87 -7.50 5.53
C PRO A 47 -2.86 -7.60 4.36
N LEU A 48 -2.62 -8.55 3.45
CA LEU A 48 -3.56 -8.92 2.40
C LEU A 48 -4.32 -10.16 2.88
N ASP A 49 -5.64 -10.03 3.06
CA ASP A 49 -6.49 -11.21 3.20
C ASP A 49 -6.47 -11.97 1.88
N ARG A 50 -5.78 -13.13 1.85
CA ARG A 50 -5.54 -14.02 0.70
C ARG A 50 -6.69 -13.98 -0.32
N PRO A 51 -6.59 -13.20 -1.42
CA PRO A 51 -7.69 -13.05 -2.37
C PRO A 51 -7.62 -14.08 -3.51
N ALA A 52 -8.71 -14.15 -4.27
CA ALA A 52 -8.71 -14.73 -5.61
C ALA A 52 -7.83 -13.90 -6.58
N GLU A 53 -7.28 -14.56 -7.60
CA GLU A 53 -6.32 -14.00 -8.55
C GLU A 53 -6.86 -12.76 -9.30
N GLU A 54 -5.99 -11.83 -9.70
CA GLU A 54 -6.30 -10.64 -10.54
C GLU A 54 -7.41 -9.71 -10.02
N SER A 55 -7.67 -9.72 -8.72
CA SER A 55 -8.70 -8.87 -8.13
C SER A 55 -8.17 -7.47 -7.80
N GLU A 56 -8.89 -6.43 -8.22
CA GLU A 56 -8.67 -5.06 -7.78
C GLU A 56 -9.04 -4.93 -6.30
N ARG A 57 -8.18 -4.30 -5.49
CA ARG A 57 -8.49 -3.99 -4.09
C ARG A 57 -8.25 -2.53 -3.77
N ALA A 58 -9.21 -1.95 -3.05
CA ALA A 58 -9.03 -0.73 -2.29
C ALA A 58 -8.59 -1.08 -0.85
N PHE A 59 -7.57 -0.41 -0.34
CA PHE A 59 -7.09 -0.54 1.03
C PHE A 59 -6.82 0.85 1.60
N LYS A 60 -7.10 1.01 2.90
CA LYS A 60 -6.86 2.26 3.61
C LYS A 60 -5.58 2.15 4.41
N VAL A 61 -4.71 3.14 4.27
CA VAL A 61 -3.42 3.19 4.95
C VAL A 61 -3.32 4.54 5.64
N THR A 62 -3.07 4.53 6.95
CA THR A 62 -2.71 5.74 7.68
C THR A 62 -1.21 5.90 7.64
N MET A 63 -0.70 7.05 7.19
CA MET A 63 0.72 7.31 7.12
C MET A 63 1.09 8.74 7.46
N ARG A 64 2.30 8.93 7.97
CA ARG A 64 2.89 10.27 8.08
C ARG A 64 3.46 10.63 6.72
N VAL A 65 2.98 11.72 6.16
CA VAL A 65 3.42 12.24 4.87
C VAL A 65 4.15 13.55 5.08
N GLU A 66 5.38 13.64 4.60
CA GLU A 66 6.12 14.91 4.59
C GLU A 66 5.61 15.83 3.47
N SER A 67 5.02 15.25 2.43
CA SER A 67 4.36 15.94 1.32
C SER A 67 2.94 15.40 1.15
N PRO A 68 1.91 16.25 1.06
CA PRO A 68 0.53 15.79 1.00
C PRO A 68 0.30 14.94 -0.24
N ILE A 69 -0.19 13.72 -0.03
CA ILE A 69 -0.63 12.83 -1.09
C ILE A 69 -1.98 13.34 -1.59
N LYS A 70 -2.20 13.29 -2.90
CA LYS A 70 -3.42 13.76 -3.55
C LYS A 70 -4.15 12.62 -4.25
N LEU A 71 -5.45 12.83 -4.44
CA LEU A 71 -6.28 11.97 -5.26
C LEU A 71 -5.67 11.79 -6.66
N GLY A 72 -5.54 10.55 -7.11
CA GLY A 72 -4.97 10.20 -8.41
C GLY A 72 -3.45 10.06 -8.43
N ASP A 73 -2.75 10.38 -7.33
CA ASP A 73 -1.32 10.10 -7.21
C ASP A 73 -1.08 8.58 -7.33
N ARG A 74 0.10 8.24 -7.86
CA ARG A 74 0.55 6.86 -8.05
C ARG A 74 1.68 6.57 -7.09
N LEU A 75 1.49 5.53 -6.28
CA LEU A 75 2.46 5.08 -5.29
C LEU A 75 3.04 3.74 -5.69
N ILE A 76 4.31 3.55 -5.34
CA ILE A 76 4.98 2.25 -5.50
C ILE A 76 4.54 1.36 -4.34
N VAL A 77 4.15 0.13 -4.67
CA VAL A 77 3.83 -0.89 -3.68
C VAL A 77 4.64 -2.16 -3.91
N GLU A 78 5.01 -2.84 -2.84
CA GLU A 78 5.77 -4.08 -2.87
C GLU A 78 4.90 -5.21 -2.31
N PHE A 79 4.70 -6.27 -3.10
CA PHE A 79 3.97 -7.47 -2.73
C PHE A 79 4.94 -8.54 -2.22
N PHE A 80 4.58 -9.18 -1.10
CA PHE A 80 5.38 -10.21 -0.43
C PHE A 80 4.59 -11.51 -0.28
N HIS A 81 5.23 -12.61 -0.65
CA HIS A 81 4.72 -13.96 -0.44
C HIS A 81 4.76 -14.34 1.06
N PRO A 82 4.00 -15.36 1.48
CA PRO A 82 4.11 -15.95 2.80
C PRO A 82 5.57 -16.24 3.17
N GLY A 83 5.98 -15.85 4.38
CA GLY A 83 7.34 -16.07 4.87
C GLY A 83 8.42 -15.10 4.35
N GLU A 84 8.16 -14.29 3.32
CA GLU A 84 9.12 -13.24 2.92
C GLU A 84 9.12 -12.11 3.97
N GLN A 85 10.24 -11.88 4.66
CA GLN A 85 10.35 -10.71 5.54
C GLN A 85 10.54 -9.45 4.68
N ALA A 86 9.68 -8.44 4.88
CA ALA A 86 9.97 -7.08 4.45
C ALA A 86 11.25 -6.65 5.17
N GLY A 87 12.35 -6.54 4.43
CA GLY A 87 13.67 -6.30 4.99
C GLY A 87 13.66 -5.13 5.96
N VAL A 88 13.91 -5.43 7.23
CA VAL A 88 14.44 -4.47 8.20
C VAL A 88 15.93 -4.45 7.95
N HIS A 89 16.40 -3.50 7.14
CA HIS A 89 17.80 -3.11 7.08
C HIS A 89 17.89 -1.64 7.43
#